data_AF-W2XY65-F1
#
_entry.id   AF-W2XY65-F1
#
_cell.length_a   1.000
_cell.length_b   1.000
_cell.length_c   1.000
_cell.angle_alpha   90.00
_cell.angle_beta   90.00
_cell.angle_gamma   90.00
#
_symmetry.space_group_name_H-M   'P 1'
#
loop_
_entity.id
_entity.type
_entity.pdbx_description
1 polymer ?
#
loop_
_entity_poly.entity_id
_entity_poly.type
_entity_poly.pdbx_seq_one_letter_code
_entity_poly.pdbx_strand_id
1 'polypeptide(L)'
;MDTEDFTYEETLERWALHDCSAVQGDRSADEMIALFNRWKSTRSKPVAARGTVTSRSLDRSWTSFVERWNIEGEEVSTQILEWREAAHSCLSVSALALEICETSKIRSFASCV
;
A
#
# COMPACT_ATOMS: atom_id res chain seq x y z
N MET A 1 -13.96 -30.43 17.02
CA MET A 1 -13.12 -29.45 16.30
C MET A 1 -13.73 -28.12 16.64
N ASP A 2 -13.22 -27.51 17.71
CA ASP A 2 -13.73 -26.24 18.24
C ASP A 2 -13.38 -25.16 17.23
N THR A 3 -14.36 -24.77 16.42
CA THR A 3 -14.28 -23.55 15.63
C THR A 3 -14.43 -22.41 16.61
N GLU A 4 -13.33 -22.01 17.24
CA GLU A 4 -13.26 -20.77 18.00
C GLU A 4 -13.69 -19.64 17.07
N ASP A 5 -14.85 -19.07 17.37
CA ASP A 5 -15.47 -17.97 16.63
C ASP A 5 -14.70 -16.70 16.99
N PHE A 6 -13.51 -16.54 16.41
CA PHE A 6 -12.72 -15.32 16.55
C PHE A 6 -13.53 -14.16 15.99
N THR A 7 -13.58 -13.05 16.72
CA THR A 7 -14.17 -11.84 16.17
C THR A 7 -13.39 -11.43 14.92
N TYR A 8 -14.05 -10.74 13.97
CA TYR A 8 -13.38 -10.22 12.76
C TYR A 8 -12.16 -9.35 13.10
N GLU A 9 -12.17 -8.70 14.26
CA GLU A 9 -11.07 -7.86 14.74
C GLU A 9 -9.87 -8.69 15.22
N GLU A 10 -10.10 -9.83 15.87
CA GLU A 10 -9.06 -10.76 16.31
C GLU A 10 -8.46 -11.55 15.14
N THR A 11 -9.24 -11.88 14.12
CA THR A 11 -8.72 -12.49 12.88
C THR A 11 -7.75 -11.55 12.16
N LEU A 12 -8.01 -10.25 12.19
CA LEU A 12 -7.09 -9.26 11.62
C LEU A 12 -5.83 -9.06 12.47
N GLU A 13 -5.75 -9.56 13.69
CA GLU A 13 -4.54 -9.47 14.55
C GLU A 13 -3.73 -10.76 14.57
N ARG A 14 -3.98 -11.64 13.59
CA ARG A 14 -3.35 -12.95 13.51
C ARG A 14 -1.83 -12.89 13.36
N TRP A 15 -1.30 -11.89 12.65
CA TRP A 15 0.13 -11.71 12.44
C TRP A 15 0.59 -10.32 12.88
N ALA A 16 1.66 -10.29 13.67
CA ALA A 16 2.36 -9.05 13.99
C ALA A 16 2.96 -8.45 12.72
N LEU A 17 3.11 -7.12 12.69
CA LEU A 17 3.73 -6.42 11.58
C LEU A 17 5.08 -7.05 11.21
N HIS A 18 5.23 -7.40 9.93
CA HIS A 18 6.41 -8.04 9.34
C HIS A 18 6.62 -9.52 9.69
N ASP A 19 5.70 -10.16 10.41
CA ASP A 19 5.69 -11.61 10.54
C ASP A 19 5.34 -12.26 9.19
N CYS A 20 6.34 -12.89 8.58
CA CYS A 20 6.22 -13.55 7.28
C CYS A 20 5.96 -15.06 7.40
N SER A 21 5.73 -15.60 8.60
CA SER A 21 5.56 -17.04 8.84
C SER A 21 4.42 -17.68 8.05
N ALA A 22 3.42 -16.88 7.66
CA ALA A 22 2.27 -17.33 6.89
C ALA A 22 2.25 -16.87 5.43
N VAL A 23 3.28 -16.18 4.96
CA VAL A 23 3.38 -15.77 3.56
C VAL A 23 3.63 -17.01 2.70
N GLN A 24 2.83 -17.16 1.65
CA GLN A 24 3.02 -18.19 0.64
C GLN A 24 3.87 -17.65 -0.53
N GLY A 25 4.73 -18.52 -1.08
CA GLY A 25 5.62 -18.22 -2.20
C GLY A 25 7.09 -18.13 -1.80
N ASP A 26 7.94 -17.79 -2.77
CA ASP A 26 9.41 -17.81 -2.63
C ASP A 26 10.00 -16.44 -2.25
N ARG A 27 9.16 -15.43 -2.01
CA ARG A 27 9.59 -14.07 -1.67
C ARG A 27 10.21 -14.03 -0.29
N SER A 28 11.31 -13.29 -0.20
CA SER A 28 11.99 -13.00 1.07
C SER A 28 11.16 -12.07 1.95
N ALA A 29 11.43 -12.09 3.27
CA ALA A 29 10.77 -11.19 4.21
C ALA A 29 10.98 -9.71 3.83
N ASP A 30 12.20 -9.34 3.42
CA ASP A 30 12.51 -7.96 3.02
C ASP A 30 11.70 -7.50 1.80
N GLU A 31 11.49 -8.39 0.82
CA GLU A 31 10.63 -8.10 -0.34
C GLU A 31 9.18 -7.90 0.09
N MET A 32 8.65 -8.74 0.98
CA MET A 32 7.28 -8.63 1.49
C MET A 32 7.08 -7.32 2.27
N ILE A 33 8.07 -6.93 3.07
CA ILE A 33 8.07 -5.65 3.80
C ILE A 33 8.05 -4.48 2.81
N ALA A 34 8.89 -4.52 1.76
CA ALA A 34 8.94 -3.49 0.74
C ALA A 34 7.61 -3.36 -0.03
N LEU A 35 7.00 -4.49 -0.41
CA LEU A 35 5.69 -4.53 -1.08
C LEU A 35 4.59 -3.97 -0.19
N PHE A 36 4.58 -4.30 1.10
CA PHE A 36 3.64 -3.73 2.05
C PHE A 36 3.80 -2.21 2.17
N ASN A 37 5.03 -1.71 2.26
CA ASN A 37 5.30 -0.27 2.35
C ASN A 37 4.80 0.47 1.10
N ARG A 38 5.03 -0.09 -0.09
CA ARG A 38 4.48 0.40 -1.35
C ARG A 38 2.96 0.44 -1.32
N TRP A 39 2.33 -0.67 -0.92
CA TRP A 39 0.87 -0.74 -0.77
C TRP A 39 0.31 0.34 0.16
N LYS A 40 0.95 0.58 1.32
CA LYS A 40 0.56 1.64 2.25
C LYS A 40 0.71 3.03 1.63
N SER A 41 1.80 3.25 0.88
CA SER A 41 2.08 4.49 0.17
C SER A 41 0.99 4.84 -0.86
N THR A 42 0.49 3.85 -1.62
CA THR A 42 -0.64 4.08 -2.57
C THR A 42 -1.92 4.59 -1.89
N ARG A 43 -2.03 4.43 -0.57
CA ARG A 43 -3.16 4.93 0.24
C ARG A 43 -2.81 6.17 1.07
N SER A 44 -1.64 6.77 0.84
CA SER A 44 -1.07 7.86 1.66
C SER A 44 -1.07 7.53 3.17
N LYS A 45 -0.91 6.24 3.52
CA LYS A 45 -0.89 5.79 4.91
C LYS A 45 0.55 5.68 5.41
N PRO A 46 0.82 6.11 6.66
CA PRO A 46 2.10 5.85 7.33
C PRO A 46 2.45 4.36 7.33
N VAL A 47 3.74 4.07 7.12
CA VAL A 47 4.34 2.73 7.26
C VAL A 47 4.76 2.40 8.69
N ALA A 48 4.89 3.43 9.53
CA ALA A 48 5.21 3.31 10.95
C ALA A 48 4.12 3.99 11.79
N ALA A 49 4.05 3.64 13.08
CA ALA A 49 3.08 4.21 13.99
C ALA A 49 3.28 5.73 14.09
N ARG A 50 2.26 6.49 13.68
CA ARG A 50 2.30 7.96 13.65
C ARG A 50 0.89 8.53 13.65
N GLY A 51 0.65 9.52 14.51
CA GLY A 51 -0.66 10.16 14.64
C GLY A 51 -1.72 9.16 15.06
N THR A 52 -2.72 8.94 14.21
CA THR A 52 -3.81 7.97 14.46
C THR A 52 -3.46 6.53 14.06
N VAL A 53 -2.32 6.30 13.40
CA VAL A 53 -1.84 4.95 13.07
C VAL A 53 -1.14 4.36 14.28
N THR A 54 -1.76 3.35 14.89
CA THR A 54 -1.23 2.59 16.03
C THR A 54 -0.52 1.33 15.55
N SER A 55 0.33 0.72 16.40
CA SER A 55 0.95 -0.58 16.10
C SER A 55 -0.12 -1.64 15.78
N ARG A 56 -1.19 -1.70 16.57
CA ARG A 56 -2.34 -2.59 16.34
C ARG A 56 -2.97 -2.39 14.96
N SER A 57 -3.07 -1.15 14.48
CA SER A 57 -3.58 -0.87 13.14
C SER A 57 -2.61 -1.30 12.02
N LEU A 58 -1.32 -1.36 12.31
CA LEU A 58 -0.31 -1.88 11.39
C LEU A 58 -0.36 -3.41 11.34
N ASP A 59 -0.50 -4.07 12.48
CA ASP A 59 -0.68 -5.53 12.56
C ASP A 59 -1.93 -5.97 11.77
N ARG A 60 -3.05 -5.25 11.94
CA ARG A 60 -4.27 -5.44 11.13
C ARG A 60 -4.04 -5.25 9.64
N SER A 61 -3.36 -4.17 9.29
CA SER A 61 -3.08 -3.87 7.89
C SER A 61 -2.13 -4.89 7.26
N TRP A 62 -1.19 -5.42 8.03
CA TRP A 62 -0.26 -6.46 7.62
C TRP A 62 -0.99 -7.78 7.42
N THR A 63 -1.82 -8.19 8.37
CA THR A 63 -2.62 -9.42 8.28
C THR A 63 -3.51 -9.42 7.05
N SER A 64 -4.30 -8.35 6.82
CA SER A 64 -5.12 -8.25 5.61
C SER A 64 -4.30 -8.26 4.31
N PHE A 65 -3.07 -7.74 4.34
CA PHE A 65 -2.19 -7.74 3.18
C PHE A 65 -1.69 -9.16 2.88
N VAL A 66 -1.24 -9.90 3.89
CA VAL A 66 -0.79 -11.30 3.76
C VAL A 66 -1.94 -12.21 3.36
N GLU A 67 -3.13 -12.07 3.95
CA GLU A 67 -4.31 -12.84 3.55
C GLU A 67 -4.66 -12.62 2.08
N ARG A 68 -4.69 -11.36 1.64
CA ARG A 68 -4.95 -11.02 0.25
C ARG A 68 -3.88 -11.59 -0.67
N TRP A 69 -2.61 -11.44 -0.32
CA TRP A 69 -1.48 -11.98 -1.07
C TRP A 69 -1.62 -13.50 -1.27
N ASN A 70 -1.94 -14.22 -0.20
CA ASN A 70 -2.11 -15.67 -0.23
C ASN A 70 -3.33 -16.13 -1.04
N ILE A 71 -4.39 -15.31 -1.12
CA ILE A 71 -5.60 -15.61 -1.90
C ILE A 71 -5.42 -15.28 -3.39
N GLU A 72 -4.92 -14.08 -3.69
CA GLU A 72 -4.82 -13.58 -5.07
C GLU A 72 -3.58 -14.11 -5.79
N GLY A 73 -2.54 -14.49 -5.04
CA GLY A 73 -1.25 -14.91 -5.57
C GLY A 73 -0.35 -13.73 -5.95
N GLU A 74 0.93 -14.03 -6.12
CA GLU A 74 1.99 -13.05 -6.35
C GLU A 74 1.77 -12.19 -7.60
N GLU A 75 1.46 -12.84 -8.73
CA GLU A 75 1.37 -12.17 -10.03
C GLU A 75 0.21 -11.15 -10.03
N VAL A 76 -0.96 -11.56 -9.57
CA VAL A 76 -2.16 -10.71 -9.48
C VAL A 76 -1.93 -9.58 -8.48
N SER A 77 -1.37 -9.88 -7.31
CA SER A 77 -1.08 -8.88 -6.28
C SER A 77 -0.13 -7.79 -6.80
N THR A 78 0.90 -8.20 -7.56
CA THR A 78 1.88 -7.29 -8.16
C THR A 78 1.24 -6.40 -9.22
N GLN A 79 0.44 -6.97 -10.14
CA GLN A 79 -0.27 -6.19 -11.16
C GLN A 79 -1.24 -5.16 -10.54
N ILE A 80 -1.98 -5.55 -9.49
CA ILE A 80 -2.88 -4.63 -8.78
C ILE A 80 -2.10 -3.50 -8.13
N LEU A 81 -0.95 -3.80 -7.53
CA LEU A 81 -0.11 -2.79 -6.89
C LEU A 81 0.42 -1.79 -7.92
N GLU A 82 0.96 -2.25 -9.04
CA GLU A 82 1.47 -1.40 -10.12
C GLU A 82 0.38 -0.49 -10.69
N TRP A 83 -0.81 -1.06 -10.95
CA TRP A 83 -1.95 -0.27 -11.42
C TRP A 83 -2.35 0.82 -10.41
N ARG A 84 -2.35 0.51 -9.11
CA ARG A 84 -2.64 1.50 -8.05
C ARG A 84 -1.58 2.56 -7.93
N GLU A 85 -0.31 2.21 -8.06
CA GLU A 85 0.80 3.18 -8.04
C GLU A 85 0.71 4.13 -9.22
N ALA A 86 0.42 3.63 -10.42
CA ALA A 86 0.20 4.44 -11.60
C ALA A 86 -1.00 5.39 -11.42
N ALA A 87 -2.13 4.88 -10.94
CA ALA A 87 -3.32 5.67 -10.67
C ALA A 87 -3.05 6.75 -9.60
N HIS A 88 -2.38 6.40 -8.50
CA HIS A 88 -2.00 7.33 -7.44
C HIS A 88 -1.04 8.41 -7.96
N SER A 89 -0.08 8.04 -8.81
CA SER A 89 0.83 9.00 -9.44
C SER A 89 0.08 10.01 -10.30
N CYS A 90 -0.79 9.54 -11.20
CA CYS A 90 -1.59 10.40 -12.09
C CYS A 90 -2.53 11.34 -11.32
N LEU A 91 -3.09 10.87 -10.20
CA LEU A 91 -4.04 11.64 -9.39
C LEU A 91 -3.35 12.41 -8.26
N SER A 92 -2.02 12.36 -8.16
CA SER A 92 -1.30 13.04 -7.09
C SER A 92 -1.33 14.55 -7.29
N VAL A 93 -1.50 15.29 -6.19
CA VAL A 93 -1.42 16.76 -6.20
C VAL A 93 -0.06 17.23 -6.73
N SER A 94 1.01 16.45 -6.51
CA SER A 94 2.32 16.71 -7.10
C SER A 94 2.33 16.62 -8.62
N ALA A 95 1.69 15.60 -9.21
CA ALA A 95 1.57 15.49 -10.66
C ALA A 95 0.74 16.65 -11.23
N LEU A 96 -0.36 16.99 -10.57
CA LEU A 96 -1.22 18.11 -10.96
C LEU A 96 -0.48 19.46 -10.83
N ALA A 97 0.33 19.65 -9.78
CA ALA A 97 1.17 20.83 -9.62
C ALA A 97 2.25 20.93 -10.69
N LEU A 98 2.87 19.81 -11.09
CA LEU A 98 3.82 19.76 -12.20
C LEU A 98 3.16 20.17 -13.53
N GLU A 99 1.98 19.62 -13.83
CA GLU A 99 1.20 19.97 -15.02
C GLU A 99 0.83 21.46 -15.06
N ILE A 100 0.38 22.03 -13.93
CA ILE A 100 0.11 23.47 -13.82
C ILE A 100 1.38 24.29 -14.06
N CYS A 101 2.51 23.89 -13.48
CA CYS A 101 3.79 24.57 -13.65
C CYS A 101 4.25 24.55 -15.11
N GLU A 102 4.15 23.41 -15.79
CA GLU A 102 4.50 23.26 -17.21
C GLU A 102 3.58 24.12 -18.10
N THR A 103 2.27 24.04 -17.88
CA THR A 103 1.28 24.83 -18.63
C THR A 103 1.48 26.33 -18.42
N SER A 104 1.80 26.76 -17.19
CA SER A 104 2.07 28.16 -16.87
C SER A 104 3.34 28.68 -17.54
N LYS A 105 4.40 27.86 -17.61
CA LYS A 105 5.63 28.20 -18.33
C LYS A 105 5.35 28.38 -19.82
N ILE A 106 4.62 27.45 -20.44
CA ILE A 106 4.23 27.54 -21.86
C ILE A 106 3.41 28.82 -22.12
N ARG A 107 2.44 29.13 -21.24
CA ARG A 107 1.60 30.32 -21.38
C ARG A 107 2.38 31.62 -21.19
N SER A 108 3.38 31.64 -20.30
CA SER A 108 4.25 32.81 -20.14
C SER A 108 5.12 33.07 -21.38
N PHE A 109 5.58 32.01 -22.05
CA PHE A 109 6.31 32.13 -23.32
C PHE A 109 5.41 32.58 -24.47
N ALA A 110 4.17 32.08 -24.53
CA ALA A 110 3.20 32.47 -25.56
C ALA A 110 2.65 33.90 -25.39
N SER A 111 2.75 34.50 -24.20
CA SER A 111 2.30 35.88 -23.92
C SER A 111 3.36 36.95 -24.23
N CYS A 112 4.57 36.56 -24.64
CA CYS A 112 5.69 37.47 -24.94
C CYS A 112 6.02 37.59 -26.44
N VAL A 113 5.14 37.12 -27.34
CA VAL A 113 5.24 37.30 -28.80
C VAL A 113 4.01 38.05 -29.29
#